data_AF-A0A8C1FVT7-F1
#
_entry.id   AF-A0A8C1FVT7-F1
#
_cell.length_a   1.000
_cell.length_b   1.000
_cell.length_c   1.000
_cell.angle_alpha   90.00
_cell.angle_beta   90.00
_cell.angle_gamma   90.00
#
_symmetry.space_group_name_H-M   'P 1'
#
loop_
_entity.id
_entity.type
_entity.pdbx_description
1 polymer ?
#
loop_
_entity_poly.entity_id
_entity_poly.type
_entity_poly.pdbx_seq_one_letter_code
_entity_poly.pdbx_strand_id
1 'polypeptide(L)'
;IGLERVKIIASDNLWEPISSVVTFDKELQDAVEILGVHYPGTNTLPEALKTGKKLWSSEDYSTFNDNVGGGCWARILNQNYVNGKMTATICWNLVSSYYGDLPFGRDGLMTAKEPWSGNYVVESPIWITAHTTQFTEPGWTYLQTVGHFTHGGSYVALTDERGNLTIITETMTHDHSVCIRPPLPSYDVTAQNVTFHLKGTFASISELQVTEGSFSIELDVDEVYTFTTVRNGQRGSYPDPPPSAPFPKSYKDDFDVSGHPYFSEAPNFADQTGVFEYFTNQTDPGPHVSTLRQVVTQRPVTWVADADQTISVIGDYQWQDLMVSCDIYMESVHTGGVFIAVRVNKGGGVVRSTRGVFLWVYADGTYKVTNDLNGMTVLAEGLSGTRARVWYTLTLTVKVC
;
A
#
# COMPACT_ATOMS: atom_id res chain seq x y z
N ILE A 1 3.66 28.58 -17.27
CA ILE A 1 2.84 27.39 -16.92
C ILE A 1 2.51 27.57 -15.45
N GLY A 2 1.25 27.85 -15.11
CA GLY A 2 0.81 28.38 -13.81
C GLY A 2 0.74 27.36 -12.67
N LEU A 3 1.78 26.53 -12.50
CA LEU A 3 1.88 25.48 -11.48
C LEU A 3 3.02 25.75 -10.48
N GLU A 4 3.41 27.00 -10.30
CA GLU A 4 4.58 27.41 -9.50
C GLU A 4 4.45 27.05 -8.01
N ARG A 5 3.24 26.72 -7.54
CA ARG A 5 2.99 26.23 -6.17
C ARG A 5 3.32 24.75 -5.99
N VAL A 6 3.39 23.96 -7.06
CA VAL A 6 3.71 22.53 -7.01
C VAL A 6 5.20 22.37 -6.74
N LYS A 7 5.55 21.49 -5.79
CA LYS A 7 6.92 21.22 -5.37
C LYS A 7 7.36 19.84 -5.86
N ILE A 8 8.66 19.69 -6.08
CA ILE A 8 9.26 18.44 -6.56
C ILE A 8 9.93 17.74 -5.38
N ILE A 9 9.58 16.47 -5.18
CA ILE A 9 10.29 15.50 -4.35
C ILE A 9 11.13 14.61 -5.27
N ALA A 10 12.36 14.29 -4.86
CA ALA A 10 13.23 13.38 -5.60
C ALA A 10 14.08 12.53 -4.64
N SER A 11 14.47 11.29 -4.97
CA SER A 11 14.14 10.56 -6.20
C SER A 11 13.21 9.36 -5.96
N ASP A 12 12.59 9.26 -4.78
CA ASP A 12 11.77 8.10 -4.39
C ASP A 12 12.53 6.78 -4.58
N ASN A 13 13.74 6.75 -4.02
CA ASN A 13 14.66 5.63 -4.09
C ASN A 13 15.63 5.68 -2.89
N LEU A 14 16.90 5.34 -3.05
CA LEU A 14 17.93 5.50 -2.03
C LEU A 14 18.40 6.96 -1.90
N TRP A 15 19.11 7.26 -0.81
CA TRP A 15 19.73 8.57 -0.59
C TRP A 15 20.72 8.99 -1.69
N GLU A 16 21.38 8.03 -2.31
CA GLU A 16 22.27 8.27 -3.46
C GLU A 16 21.68 7.64 -4.72
N PRO A 17 21.89 8.28 -5.90
CA PRO A 17 22.82 9.40 -6.14
C PRO A 17 22.25 10.80 -5.87
N ILE A 18 20.98 10.93 -5.46
CA ILE A 18 20.28 12.24 -5.42
C ILE A 18 20.94 13.25 -4.48
N SER A 19 21.40 12.82 -3.30
CA SER A 19 22.03 13.70 -2.31
C SER A 19 23.33 14.32 -2.83
N SER A 20 24.14 13.53 -3.54
CA SER A 20 25.37 14.02 -4.16
C SER A 20 25.08 14.95 -5.34
N VAL A 21 24.27 14.53 -6.33
CA VAL A 21 24.08 15.30 -7.57
C VAL A 21 23.43 16.66 -7.33
N VAL A 22 22.48 16.75 -6.40
CA VAL A 22 21.80 17.99 -6.02
C VAL A 22 22.77 19.02 -5.43
N THR A 23 23.86 18.56 -4.80
CA THR A 23 24.87 19.47 -4.22
C THR A 23 25.76 20.10 -5.30
N PHE A 24 25.95 19.43 -6.43
CA PHE A 24 26.85 19.88 -7.50
C PHE A 24 26.15 20.55 -8.67
N ASP A 25 24.81 20.52 -8.71
CA ASP A 25 23.99 21.14 -9.75
C ASP A 25 23.00 22.14 -9.15
N LYS A 26 23.27 23.44 -9.38
CA LYS A 26 22.45 24.54 -8.83
C LYS A 26 21.03 24.56 -9.42
N GLU A 27 20.87 24.21 -10.69
CA GLU A 27 19.56 24.19 -11.34
C GLU A 27 18.70 23.08 -10.74
N LEU A 28 19.29 21.89 -10.56
CA LEU A 28 18.63 20.78 -9.88
C LEU A 28 18.34 21.11 -8.40
N GLN A 29 19.28 21.77 -7.71
CA GLN A 29 19.08 22.21 -6.33
C GLN A 29 17.90 23.16 -6.20
N ASP A 30 17.70 24.08 -7.15
CA ASP A 30 16.57 25.02 -7.10
C ASP A 30 15.24 24.35 -7.45
N ALA A 31 15.26 23.33 -8.30
CA ALA A 31 14.06 22.60 -8.72
C ALA A 31 13.54 21.64 -7.64
N VAL A 32 14.43 20.94 -6.92
CA VAL A 32 14.06 19.92 -5.92
C VAL A 32 13.83 20.55 -4.56
N GLU A 33 12.62 20.43 -4.01
CA GLU A 33 12.28 20.94 -2.68
C GLU A 33 12.61 19.92 -1.57
N ILE A 34 12.36 18.63 -1.84
CA ILE A 34 12.44 17.54 -0.84
C ILE A 34 13.29 16.40 -1.38
N LEU A 35 14.16 15.84 -0.52
CA LEU A 35 14.81 14.55 -0.75
C LEU A 35 13.95 13.43 -0.15
N GLY A 36 13.26 12.68 -1.01
CA GLY A 36 12.41 11.56 -0.66
C GLY A 36 13.10 10.22 -0.90
N VAL A 37 13.15 9.37 0.12
CA VAL A 37 13.76 8.05 0.05
C VAL A 37 12.86 6.94 0.57
N HIS A 38 13.15 5.71 0.16
CA HIS A 38 12.39 4.53 0.51
C HIS A 38 13.15 3.67 1.55
N TYR A 39 12.43 3.21 2.57
CA TYR A 39 12.90 2.27 3.59
C TYR A 39 14.30 2.60 4.17
N PRO A 40 14.52 3.82 4.69
CA PRO A 40 15.84 4.30 5.11
C PRO A 40 16.39 3.61 6.38
N GLY A 41 15.59 2.78 7.04
CA GLY A 41 15.96 2.16 8.32
C GLY A 41 16.28 3.20 9.38
N THR A 42 15.50 4.29 9.42
CA THR A 42 15.69 5.47 10.30
C THR A 42 16.89 6.34 10.04
N ASN A 43 17.83 5.92 9.19
CA ASN A 43 19.10 6.62 9.02
C ASN A 43 19.11 7.54 7.79
N THR A 44 19.93 8.59 7.88
CA THR A 44 20.31 9.43 6.73
C THR A 44 21.81 9.38 6.51
N LEU A 45 22.32 10.12 5.53
CA LEU A 45 23.75 10.26 5.28
C LEU A 45 24.21 11.73 5.32
N PRO A 46 25.49 12.00 5.62
CA PRO A 46 26.01 13.37 5.79
C PRO A 46 25.76 14.29 4.60
N GLU A 47 25.83 13.78 3.37
CA GLU A 47 25.64 14.55 2.13
C GLU A 47 24.19 15.06 2.02
N ALA A 48 23.20 14.24 2.39
CA ALA A 48 21.79 14.62 2.43
C ALA A 48 21.56 15.78 3.40
N LEU A 49 22.18 15.72 4.59
CA LEU A 49 22.12 16.81 5.58
C LEU A 49 22.77 18.11 5.09
N LYS A 50 23.89 18.03 4.38
CA LYS A 50 24.59 19.20 3.80
C LYS A 50 23.74 19.94 2.77
N THR A 51 22.78 19.27 2.13
CA THR A 51 21.90 19.92 1.13
C THR A 51 21.00 21.00 1.73
N GLY A 52 20.72 20.93 3.04
CA GLY A 52 19.76 21.82 3.71
C GLY A 52 18.30 21.61 3.28
N LYS A 53 18.01 20.57 2.50
CA LYS A 53 16.66 20.24 2.04
C LYS A 53 15.87 19.51 3.12
N LYS A 54 14.55 19.50 2.97
CA LYS A 54 13.69 18.61 3.74
C LYS A 54 14.00 17.17 3.34
N LEU A 55 14.11 16.30 4.33
CA LEU A 55 14.36 14.87 4.16
C LEU A 55 13.10 14.11 4.56
N TRP A 56 12.56 13.26 3.70
CA TRP A 56 11.38 12.44 3.97
C TRP A 56 11.68 10.96 3.75
N SER A 57 11.16 10.12 4.64
CA SER A 57 10.92 8.72 4.30
C SER A 57 9.63 8.69 3.48
N SER A 58 9.75 8.81 2.16
CA SER A 58 8.62 8.97 1.24
C SER A 58 7.91 7.66 0.92
N GLU A 59 8.52 6.53 1.30
CA GLU A 59 7.89 5.21 1.36
C GLU A 59 8.52 4.40 2.51
N ASP A 60 7.70 3.94 3.45
CA ASP A 60 8.13 3.15 4.60
C ASP A 60 7.03 2.17 5.03
N TYR A 61 7.21 1.48 6.16
CA TYR A 61 6.29 0.48 6.71
C TYR A 61 6.28 -0.83 5.92
N SER A 62 5.38 -1.02 4.94
CA SER A 62 5.23 -2.24 4.12
C SER A 62 5.18 -3.54 4.94
N THR A 63 4.70 -3.46 6.18
CA THR A 63 4.77 -4.58 7.14
C THR A 63 3.37 -5.07 7.47
N PHE A 64 3.24 -6.37 7.69
CA PHE A 64 1.97 -6.98 8.06
C PHE A 64 1.36 -6.29 9.27
N ASN A 65 0.08 -5.95 9.19
CA ASN A 65 -0.56 -5.01 10.11
C ASN A 65 -1.06 -5.60 11.44
N ASP A 66 -0.33 -6.57 11.97
CA ASP A 66 -0.55 -7.06 13.34
C ASP A 66 0.11 -6.12 14.38
N ASN A 67 0.29 -6.61 15.61
CA ASN A 67 0.92 -5.82 16.66
C ASN A 67 2.42 -5.59 16.40
N VAL A 68 3.11 -6.51 15.70
CA VAL A 68 4.52 -6.32 15.32
C VAL A 68 4.63 -5.23 14.24
N GLY A 69 3.71 -5.22 13.28
CA GLY A 69 3.57 -4.10 12.33
C GLY A 69 3.29 -2.78 13.05
N GLY A 70 2.38 -2.78 14.02
CA GLY A 70 2.12 -1.62 14.89
C GLY A 70 3.37 -1.10 15.58
N GLY A 71 4.15 -2.00 16.19
CA GLY A 71 5.40 -1.63 16.85
C GLY A 71 6.47 -1.15 15.87
N CYS A 72 6.59 -1.76 14.69
CA CYS A 72 7.44 -1.27 13.60
C CYS A 72 7.09 0.20 13.30
N TRP A 73 5.80 0.48 13.05
CA TRP A 73 5.31 1.81 12.72
C TRP A 73 5.56 2.82 13.84
N ALA A 74 5.31 2.43 15.10
CA ALA A 74 5.53 3.28 16.27
C ALA A 74 6.99 3.71 16.39
N ARG A 75 7.89 2.74 16.24
CA ARG A 75 9.34 2.95 16.31
C ARG A 75 9.83 3.89 15.22
N ILE A 76 9.50 3.61 13.95
CA ILE A 76 10.05 4.39 12.83
C ILE A 76 9.45 5.80 12.75
N LEU A 77 8.20 6.02 13.19
CA LEU A 77 7.61 7.36 13.25
C LEU A 77 8.43 8.33 14.11
N ASN A 78 8.94 7.88 15.26
CA ASN A 78 9.84 8.68 16.09
C ASN A 78 11.26 8.69 15.51
N GLN A 79 11.81 7.50 15.27
CA GLN A 79 13.24 7.33 15.02
C GLN A 79 13.70 7.87 13.66
N ASN A 80 12.81 7.96 12.66
CA ASN A 80 13.12 8.61 11.38
C ASN A 80 13.54 10.08 11.59
N TYR A 81 12.93 10.81 12.53
CA TYR A 81 13.38 12.16 12.87
C TYR A 81 14.61 12.16 13.81
N VAL A 82 14.60 11.32 14.85
CA VAL A 82 15.68 11.26 15.84
C VAL A 82 17.04 10.96 15.17
N ASN A 83 17.07 9.92 14.34
CA ASN A 83 18.28 9.39 13.71
C ASN A 83 18.58 10.06 12.37
N GLY A 84 17.55 10.24 11.55
CA GLY A 84 17.70 10.64 10.14
C GLY A 84 17.31 12.08 9.83
N LYS A 85 16.81 12.85 10.81
CA LYS A 85 16.24 14.20 10.59
C LYS A 85 15.12 14.22 9.55
N MET A 86 14.45 13.10 9.34
CA MET A 86 13.34 13.00 8.41
C MET A 86 12.08 13.62 9.02
N THR A 87 11.49 14.56 8.31
CA THR A 87 10.36 15.39 8.80
C THR A 87 8.99 14.90 8.33
N ALA A 88 8.97 13.84 7.53
CA ALA A 88 7.77 13.08 7.20
C ALA A 88 8.14 11.61 6.99
N THR A 89 7.19 10.72 7.32
CA THR A 89 7.25 9.29 7.04
C THR A 89 5.92 8.89 6.41
N ILE A 90 5.94 8.29 5.23
CA ILE A 90 4.76 7.94 4.46
C ILE A 90 4.64 6.42 4.38
N CYS A 91 3.52 5.89 4.88
CA CYS A 91 3.26 4.46 4.92
C CYS A 91 2.85 3.92 3.55
N TRP A 92 3.60 2.95 3.04
CA TRP A 92 3.08 2.02 2.04
C TRP A 92 2.50 0.80 2.77
N ASN A 93 1.20 0.50 2.71
CA ASN A 93 0.14 1.24 2.02
C ASN A 93 -0.95 1.75 2.98
N LEU A 94 -1.86 2.58 2.45
CA LEU A 94 -2.90 3.22 3.26
C LEU A 94 -3.85 2.19 3.89
N VAL A 95 -4.39 1.30 3.07
CA VAL A 95 -5.37 0.28 3.47
C VAL A 95 -5.21 -0.95 2.59
N SER A 96 -5.21 -2.13 3.19
CA SER A 96 -5.18 -3.38 2.46
C SER A 96 -6.56 -3.73 1.91
N SER A 97 -6.86 -3.15 0.74
CA SER A 97 -8.08 -3.38 -0.06
C SER A 97 -7.79 -4.11 -1.38
N TYR A 98 -6.96 -5.15 -1.28
CA TYR A 98 -6.60 -6.06 -2.35
C TYR A 98 -6.64 -7.50 -1.83
N TYR A 99 -6.75 -8.48 -2.74
CA TYR A 99 -6.79 -9.89 -2.38
C TYR A 99 -5.58 -10.28 -1.52
N GLY A 100 -5.83 -11.00 -0.42
CA GLY A 100 -4.80 -11.29 0.58
C GLY A 100 -3.64 -12.15 0.09
N ASP A 101 -3.85 -12.94 -0.97
CA ASP A 101 -2.83 -13.80 -1.58
C ASP A 101 -2.01 -13.11 -2.68
N LEU A 102 -2.32 -11.84 -3.00
CA LEU A 102 -1.41 -11.00 -3.77
C LEU A 102 -0.19 -10.63 -2.93
N PRO A 103 0.95 -10.26 -3.55
CA PRO A 103 2.14 -9.84 -2.82
C PRO A 103 1.82 -8.78 -1.77
N PHE A 104 2.42 -8.92 -0.59
CA PHE A 104 2.28 -7.97 0.54
C PHE A 104 0.84 -7.87 1.09
N GLY A 105 0.11 -8.99 1.11
CA GLY A 105 -1.21 -9.09 1.71
C GLY A 105 -1.24 -8.61 3.17
N ARG A 106 -2.12 -7.65 3.48
CA ARG A 106 -2.28 -7.02 4.81
C ARG A 106 -1.12 -6.11 5.25
N ASP A 107 -0.35 -5.56 4.32
CA ASP A 107 0.74 -4.62 4.62
C ASP A 107 0.28 -3.14 4.60
N GLY A 108 -0.96 -2.86 5.00
CA GLY A 108 -1.53 -1.50 5.08
C GLY A 108 -1.96 -1.14 6.50
N LEU A 109 -2.21 0.14 6.81
CA LEU A 109 -2.52 0.56 8.18
C LEU A 109 -3.77 -0.10 8.78
N MET A 110 -4.72 -0.51 7.94
CA MET A 110 -5.89 -1.31 8.28
C MET A 110 -6.25 -2.28 7.14
N THR A 111 -7.20 -3.18 7.36
CA THR A 111 -7.63 -4.16 6.35
C THR A 111 -9.10 -3.99 5.97
N ALA A 112 -9.38 -3.89 4.67
CA ALA A 112 -10.74 -3.77 4.12
C ALA A 112 -10.80 -4.45 2.74
N LYS A 113 -10.59 -5.78 2.75
CA LYS A 113 -10.43 -6.60 1.54
C LYS A 113 -11.66 -7.42 1.13
N GLU A 114 -12.78 -7.24 1.83
CA GLU A 114 -14.02 -8.01 1.61
C GLU A 114 -15.21 -7.11 1.31
N PRO A 115 -15.24 -6.41 0.16
CA PRO A 115 -16.36 -5.54 -0.20
C PRO A 115 -17.70 -6.30 -0.29
N TRP A 116 -17.68 -7.61 -0.58
CA TRP A 116 -18.87 -8.45 -0.64
C TRP A 116 -19.49 -8.77 0.73
N SER A 117 -18.71 -8.76 1.82
CA SER A 117 -19.22 -8.99 3.17
C SER A 117 -19.44 -7.66 3.93
N GLY A 118 -18.70 -6.62 3.55
CA GLY A 118 -18.61 -5.37 4.29
C GLY A 118 -17.67 -5.43 5.49
N ASN A 119 -16.95 -6.54 5.68
CA ASN A 119 -15.98 -6.69 6.76
C ASN A 119 -14.75 -5.79 6.54
N TYR A 120 -14.30 -5.18 7.62
CA TYR A 120 -13.01 -4.51 7.73
C TYR A 120 -12.45 -4.73 9.14
N VAL A 121 -11.16 -4.50 9.31
CA VAL A 121 -10.47 -4.61 10.60
C VAL A 121 -9.66 -3.33 10.80
N VAL A 122 -9.94 -2.62 11.89
CA VAL A 122 -9.16 -1.47 12.34
C VAL A 122 -7.99 -1.99 13.17
N GLU A 123 -6.82 -2.02 12.55
CA GLU A 123 -5.62 -2.66 13.11
C GLU A 123 -4.82 -1.70 13.99
N SER A 124 -3.82 -2.26 14.70
CA SER A 124 -2.95 -1.49 15.60
C SER A 124 -2.28 -0.26 14.94
N PRO A 125 -1.82 -0.30 13.67
CA PRO A 125 -1.13 0.85 13.06
C PRO A 125 -2.01 2.11 12.92
N ILE A 126 -3.35 1.99 12.86
CA ILE A 126 -4.26 3.14 12.88
C ILE A 126 -4.09 3.94 14.18
N TRP A 127 -4.07 3.24 15.31
CA TRP A 127 -3.97 3.89 16.62
C TRP A 127 -2.56 4.40 16.88
N ILE A 128 -1.54 3.69 16.42
CA ILE A 128 -0.16 4.18 16.41
C ILE A 128 -0.04 5.48 15.59
N THR A 129 -0.66 5.54 14.42
CA THR A 129 -0.70 6.78 13.61
C THR A 129 -1.35 7.93 14.39
N ALA A 130 -2.43 7.65 15.12
CA ALA A 130 -3.17 8.64 15.89
C ALA A 130 -2.35 9.28 17.03
N HIS A 131 -1.39 8.55 17.63
CA HIS A 131 -0.48 9.08 18.66
C HIS A 131 0.35 10.29 18.16
N THR A 132 0.54 10.42 16.84
CA THR A 132 1.21 11.57 16.22
C THR A 132 0.20 12.51 15.57
N THR A 133 -0.69 11.99 14.71
CA THR A 133 -1.48 12.81 13.78
C THR A 133 -2.64 13.57 14.43
N GLN A 134 -3.15 13.13 15.59
CA GLN A 134 -4.18 13.90 16.30
C GLN A 134 -3.62 15.09 17.06
N PHE A 135 -2.31 15.13 17.27
CA PHE A 135 -1.66 16.03 18.23
C PHE A 135 -0.53 16.85 17.61
N THR A 136 -0.36 16.76 16.29
CA THR A 136 0.62 17.51 15.50
C THR A 136 0.04 17.84 14.14
N GLU A 137 0.52 18.90 13.50
CA GLU A 137 0.09 19.32 12.16
C GLU A 137 1.31 19.73 11.31
N PRO A 138 1.25 19.62 9.97
CA PRO A 138 2.25 20.21 9.10
C PRO A 138 2.46 21.69 9.41
N GLY A 139 3.73 22.07 9.66
CA GLY A 139 4.11 23.42 10.09
C GLY A 139 4.51 23.52 11.56
N TRP A 140 4.28 22.48 12.37
CA TRP A 140 4.88 22.37 13.71
C TRP A 140 6.39 22.14 13.61
N THR A 141 7.09 22.57 14.65
CA THR A 141 8.55 22.46 14.75
C THR A 141 8.93 21.43 15.81
N TYR A 142 9.82 20.50 15.45
CA TYR A 142 10.46 19.62 16.43
C TYR A 142 11.39 20.44 17.35
N LEU A 143 11.37 20.15 18.65
CA LEU A 143 12.34 20.68 19.58
C LEU A 143 13.74 20.07 19.33
N GLN A 144 14.79 20.77 19.73
CA GLN A 144 16.15 20.23 19.61
C GLN A 144 16.44 19.08 20.59
N THR A 145 15.65 19.00 21.67
CA THR A 145 15.77 18.00 22.73
C THR A 145 14.92 16.77 22.43
N VAL A 146 15.23 16.06 21.34
CA VAL A 146 14.68 14.75 21.01
C VAL A 146 15.79 13.70 21.08
N GLY A 147 15.46 12.43 21.27
CA GLY A 147 16.51 11.42 21.39
C GLY A 147 16.03 10.04 21.81
N HIS A 148 17.01 9.21 22.16
CA HIS A 148 16.81 7.89 22.73
C HIS A 148 16.79 7.95 24.26
N PHE A 149 16.05 7.03 24.88
CA PHE A 149 16.15 6.81 26.32
C PHE A 149 17.38 5.95 26.66
N THR A 150 17.77 5.98 27.93
CA THR A 150 18.97 5.28 28.41
C THR A 150 18.83 3.76 28.28
N HIS A 151 17.65 3.19 28.52
CA HIS A 151 17.43 1.75 28.47
C HIS A 151 16.56 1.32 27.27
N GLY A 152 16.74 1.99 26.12
CA GLY A 152 16.03 1.68 24.87
C GLY A 152 14.72 2.45 24.69
N GLY A 153 14.26 2.55 23.44
CA GLY A 153 13.15 3.42 23.04
C GLY A 153 13.59 4.84 22.66
N SER A 154 12.63 5.68 22.30
CA SER A 154 12.87 7.07 21.86
C SER A 154 11.72 8.01 22.21
N TYR A 155 12.01 9.30 22.17
CA TYR A 155 11.02 10.36 22.30
C TYR A 155 11.27 11.50 21.32
N VAL A 156 10.17 12.08 20.88
CA VAL A 156 10.14 13.34 20.13
C VAL A 156 9.26 14.35 20.83
N ALA A 157 9.53 15.63 20.62
CA ALA A 157 8.72 16.73 21.13
C ALA A 157 8.55 17.79 20.04
N LEU A 158 7.32 18.27 19.87
CA LEU A 158 6.94 19.25 18.85
C LEU A 158 6.14 20.39 19.48
N THR A 159 6.24 21.57 18.87
CA THR A 159 5.44 22.75 19.23
C THR A 159 4.91 23.45 17.99
N ASP A 160 3.75 24.08 18.13
CA ASP A 160 3.18 24.98 17.12
C ASP A 160 3.75 26.41 17.20
N GLU A 161 4.70 26.65 18.11
CA GLU A 161 5.27 27.96 18.44
C GLU A 161 4.23 29.00 18.94
N ARG A 162 3.04 28.53 19.34
CA ARG A 162 1.93 29.33 19.88
C ARG A 162 1.51 28.87 21.28
N GLY A 163 2.31 28.00 21.89
CA GLY A 163 2.14 27.54 23.27
C GLY A 163 1.70 26.09 23.38
N ASN A 164 1.37 25.39 22.29
CA ASN A 164 1.11 23.97 22.35
C ASN A 164 2.41 23.16 22.37
N LEU A 165 2.37 22.06 23.11
CA LEU A 165 3.46 21.09 23.24
C LEU A 165 2.87 19.70 23.10
N THR A 166 3.52 18.86 22.28
CA THR A 166 3.24 17.43 22.15
C THR A 166 4.54 16.66 22.29
N ILE A 167 4.59 15.70 23.20
CA ILE A 167 5.70 14.76 23.42
C ILE A 167 5.19 13.37 23.11
N ILE A 168 5.89 12.63 22.24
CA ILE A 168 5.51 11.28 21.83
C ILE A 168 6.67 10.35 22.17
N THR A 169 6.39 9.29 22.91
CA THR A 169 7.40 8.32 23.37
C THR A 169 7.07 6.93 22.85
N GLU A 170 8.08 6.13 22.56
CA GLU A 170 7.94 4.72 22.23
C GLU A 170 9.06 3.89 22.90
N THR A 171 8.71 2.70 23.39
CA THR A 171 9.63 1.73 24.02
C THR A 171 9.57 0.37 23.33
N MET A 172 9.50 0.36 22.00
CA MET A 172 9.28 -0.86 21.22
C MET A 172 10.49 -1.81 21.28
N THR A 173 10.28 -3.03 21.78
CA THR A 173 11.28 -4.10 21.75
C THR A 173 11.62 -4.52 20.33
N HIS A 174 12.78 -5.13 20.15
CA HIS A 174 13.22 -5.62 18.85
C HIS A 174 12.19 -6.55 18.20
N ASP A 175 11.78 -7.62 18.90
CA ASP A 175 10.91 -8.65 18.35
C ASP A 175 9.47 -8.15 18.13
N HIS A 176 9.03 -7.14 18.88
CA HIS A 176 7.71 -6.53 18.70
C HIS A 176 7.68 -5.38 17.69
N SER A 177 8.78 -5.06 17.01
CA SER A 177 8.83 -3.94 16.06
C SER A 177 9.62 -4.19 14.80
N VAL A 178 9.79 -5.46 14.43
CA VAL A 178 10.46 -5.82 13.18
C VAL A 178 9.63 -5.35 11.99
N CYS A 179 10.18 -4.39 11.23
CA CYS A 179 9.65 -4.03 9.91
C CYS A 179 10.07 -5.08 8.88
N ILE A 180 9.32 -5.26 7.79
CA ILE A 180 9.70 -6.16 6.71
C ILE A 180 11.07 -5.80 6.10
N ARG A 181 11.40 -4.50 6.11
CA ARG A 181 12.64 -3.96 5.56
C ARG A 181 12.96 -2.57 6.14
N PRO A 182 14.25 -2.18 6.20
CA PRO A 182 15.41 -3.08 6.10
C PRO A 182 15.49 -4.02 7.31
N PRO A 183 16.40 -5.02 7.32
CA PRO A 183 16.64 -5.85 8.50
C PRO A 183 16.94 -4.99 9.73
N LEU A 184 16.28 -5.29 10.85
CA LEU A 184 16.45 -4.59 12.11
C LEU A 184 17.64 -5.20 12.89
N PRO A 185 18.68 -4.42 13.23
CA PRO A 185 19.74 -4.90 14.11
C PRO A 185 19.19 -5.16 15.52
N SER A 186 19.74 -6.15 16.23
CA SER A 186 19.36 -6.46 17.60
C SER A 186 19.63 -5.29 18.55
N TYR A 187 18.69 -5.03 19.47
CA TYR A 187 18.83 -4.10 20.58
C TYR A 187 17.91 -4.51 21.74
N ASP A 188 18.18 -4.00 22.93
CA ASP A 188 17.40 -4.27 24.13
C ASP A 188 16.59 -3.03 24.55
N VAL A 189 15.39 -3.29 25.07
CA VAL A 189 14.57 -2.28 25.76
C VAL A 189 14.14 -2.87 27.10
N THR A 190 14.27 -2.10 28.16
CA THR A 190 13.80 -2.49 29.50
C THR A 190 12.94 -1.40 30.11
N ALA A 191 12.00 -1.79 30.97
CA ALA A 191 11.20 -0.86 31.75
C ALA A 191 12.08 0.17 32.48
N GLN A 192 11.67 1.43 32.45
CA GLN A 192 12.45 2.53 33.00
C GLN A 192 11.59 3.71 33.43
N ASN A 193 12.02 4.39 34.50
CA ASN A 193 11.44 5.66 34.91
C ASN A 193 12.07 6.80 34.12
N VAL A 194 11.24 7.59 33.45
CA VAL A 194 11.66 8.78 32.69
C VAL A 194 11.11 10.02 33.36
N THR A 195 11.98 11.02 33.57
CA THR A 195 11.59 12.34 34.06
C THR A 195 11.78 13.38 32.95
N PHE A 196 10.70 14.06 32.58
CA PHE A 196 10.73 15.17 31.65
C PHE A 196 10.83 16.48 32.42
N HIS A 197 11.88 17.27 32.14
CA HIS A 197 12.06 18.61 32.71
C HIS A 197 11.69 19.67 31.67
N LEU A 198 10.52 20.27 31.83
CA LEU A 198 10.04 21.37 31.00
C LEU A 198 10.69 22.69 31.45
N LYS A 199 11.17 23.47 30.49
CA LYS A 199 11.84 24.76 30.73
C LYS A 199 11.14 25.89 29.98
N GLY A 200 11.44 27.12 30.38
CA GLY A 200 10.90 28.32 29.73
C GLY A 200 9.37 28.38 29.86
N THR A 201 8.69 28.73 28.77
CA THR A 201 7.22 28.85 28.71
C THR A 201 6.50 27.52 28.96
N PHE A 202 7.17 26.38 28.78
CA PHE A 202 6.58 25.06 29.02
C PHE A 202 6.63 24.61 30.48
N ALA A 203 7.46 25.24 31.32
CA ALA A 203 7.59 24.87 32.74
C ALA A 203 6.28 25.10 33.55
N SER A 204 5.38 25.93 33.04
CA SER A 204 4.08 26.26 33.65
C SER A 204 2.90 25.52 33.01
N ILE A 205 3.12 24.53 32.14
CA ILE A 205 2.03 23.73 31.55
C ILE A 205 1.38 22.89 32.65
N SER A 206 0.11 23.14 32.93
CA SER A 206 -0.64 22.43 33.97
C SER A 206 -1.30 21.13 33.46
N GLU A 207 -1.58 21.08 32.15
CA GLU A 207 -2.26 19.99 31.46
C GLU A 207 -1.55 18.64 31.60
N LEU A 208 -0.23 18.67 31.75
CA LEU A 208 0.62 17.49 31.87
C LEU A 208 0.92 17.10 33.33
N GLN A 209 0.16 17.64 34.30
CA GLN A 209 0.37 17.40 35.75
C GLN A 209 1.81 17.69 36.20
N VAL A 210 2.42 18.72 35.60
CA VAL A 210 3.81 19.11 35.83
C VAL A 210 3.92 19.75 37.22
N THR A 211 4.82 19.22 38.06
CA THR A 211 5.16 19.78 39.37
C THR A 211 6.57 20.35 39.31
N GLU A 212 6.72 21.63 39.67
CA GLU A 212 8.01 22.35 39.61
C GLU A 212 8.71 22.29 38.24
N GLY A 213 7.94 22.29 37.15
CA GLY A 213 8.48 22.19 35.80
C GLY A 213 8.92 20.78 35.39
N SER A 214 8.58 19.73 36.15
CA SER A 214 8.86 18.34 35.76
C SER A 214 7.70 17.37 35.99
N PHE A 215 7.70 16.26 35.26
CA PHE A 215 6.85 15.10 35.55
C PHE A 215 7.62 13.82 35.26
N SER A 216 7.23 12.72 35.92
CA SER A 216 7.85 11.41 35.73
C SER A 216 6.80 10.37 35.36
N ILE A 217 7.21 9.39 34.57
CA ILE A 217 6.39 8.23 34.22
C ILE A 217 7.27 6.97 34.22
N GLU A 218 6.69 5.87 34.66
CA GLU A 218 7.24 4.54 34.46
C GLU A 218 6.80 4.05 33.07
N LEU A 219 7.76 3.80 32.19
CA LEU A 219 7.52 3.23 30.87
C LEU A 219 7.89 1.75 30.91
N ASP A 220 6.95 0.87 30.60
CA ASP A 220 7.24 -0.54 30.33
C ASP A 220 7.69 -0.71 28.87
N VAL A 221 7.99 -1.94 28.47
CA VAL A 221 8.32 -2.29 27.10
C VAL A 221 7.07 -2.35 26.21
N ASP A 222 7.25 -2.09 24.92
CA ASP A 222 6.19 -2.12 23.90
C ASP A 222 5.03 -1.12 24.16
N GLU A 223 5.34 0.03 24.77
CA GLU A 223 4.37 1.09 25.04
C GLU A 223 4.58 2.32 24.14
N VAL A 224 3.48 3.03 23.86
CA VAL A 224 3.48 4.36 23.22
C VAL A 224 2.65 5.31 24.07
N TYR A 225 3.23 6.46 24.40
CA TYR A 225 2.53 7.54 25.10
C TYR A 225 2.59 8.82 24.29
N THR A 226 1.49 9.58 24.32
CA THR A 226 1.45 10.95 23.85
C THR A 226 1.03 11.88 25.00
N PHE A 227 1.94 12.76 25.39
CA PHE A 227 1.69 13.82 26.36
C PHE A 227 1.49 15.11 25.58
N THR A 228 0.31 15.73 25.66
CA THR A 228 0.03 16.93 24.88
C THR A 228 -0.84 17.95 25.62
N THR A 229 -0.71 19.22 25.24
CA THR A 229 -1.64 20.29 25.60
C THR A 229 -2.86 20.35 24.68
N VAL A 230 -2.82 19.64 23.55
CA VAL A 230 -3.88 19.59 22.55
C VAL A 230 -5.05 18.74 23.07
N ARG A 231 -6.27 19.29 23.08
CA ARG A 231 -7.43 18.71 23.79
C ARG A 231 -8.46 18.01 22.90
N ASN A 232 -8.32 18.07 21.59
CA ASN A 232 -9.28 17.54 20.62
C ASN A 232 -8.95 16.12 20.12
N GLY A 233 -8.04 15.41 20.80
CA GLY A 233 -7.82 14.00 20.53
C GLY A 233 -9.08 13.18 20.82
N GLN A 234 -9.41 12.24 19.93
CA GLN A 234 -10.57 11.38 20.06
C GLN A 234 -10.31 10.00 19.44
N ARG A 235 -10.73 8.96 20.15
CA ARG A 235 -10.80 7.61 19.57
C ARG A 235 -12.12 7.48 18.84
N GLY A 236 -12.10 7.65 17.51
CA GLY A 236 -13.28 7.42 16.67
C GLY A 236 -13.82 6.01 16.89
N SER A 237 -15.14 5.88 17.02
CA SER A 237 -15.81 4.59 17.23
C SER A 237 -17.04 4.50 16.35
N TYR A 238 -17.20 3.36 15.70
CA TYR A 238 -18.36 3.00 14.89
C TYR A 238 -18.86 1.62 15.35
N PRO A 239 -20.09 1.20 14.99
CA PRO A 239 -20.54 -0.17 15.23
C PRO A 239 -19.59 -1.19 14.59
N ASP A 240 -19.53 -2.38 15.17
CA ASP A 240 -18.73 -3.47 14.61
C ASP A 240 -19.18 -3.77 13.16
N PRO A 241 -18.23 -4.00 12.23
CA PRO A 241 -18.57 -4.38 10.87
C PRO A 241 -19.20 -5.77 10.82
N PRO A 242 -19.87 -6.11 9.71
CA PRO A 242 -20.29 -7.49 9.46
C PRO A 242 -19.13 -8.49 9.62
N PRO A 243 -19.41 -9.74 10.01
CA PRO A 243 -18.38 -10.76 10.11
C PRO A 243 -17.75 -11.04 8.74
N SER A 244 -16.48 -11.44 8.74
CA SER A 244 -15.78 -11.88 7.53
C SER A 244 -16.50 -13.04 6.85
N ALA A 245 -16.51 -13.03 5.52
CA ALA A 245 -17.10 -14.08 4.70
C ALA A 245 -16.26 -14.33 3.45
N PRO A 246 -16.15 -15.58 2.97
CA PRO A 246 -15.46 -15.87 1.71
C PRO A 246 -16.18 -15.23 0.52
N PHE A 247 -15.47 -15.11 -0.60
CA PHE A 247 -16.07 -14.61 -1.84
C PHE A 247 -17.31 -15.46 -2.23
N PRO A 248 -18.39 -14.85 -2.78
CA PRO A 248 -19.58 -15.58 -3.18
C PRO A 248 -19.30 -16.81 -4.05
N LYS A 249 -19.77 -17.99 -3.61
CA LYS A 249 -19.61 -19.26 -4.34
C LYS A 249 -20.23 -19.24 -5.75
N SER A 250 -21.20 -18.37 -5.96
CA SER A 250 -21.80 -18.08 -7.26
C SER A 250 -21.73 -16.57 -7.46
N TYR A 251 -21.07 -16.16 -8.54
CA TYR A 251 -20.89 -14.77 -8.92
C TYR A 251 -21.20 -14.63 -10.40
N LYS A 252 -21.89 -13.54 -10.75
CA LYS A 252 -22.18 -13.15 -12.11
C LYS A 252 -22.11 -11.63 -12.20
N ASP A 253 -21.52 -11.17 -13.29
CA ASP A 253 -21.53 -9.76 -13.69
C ASP A 253 -21.85 -9.74 -15.19
N ASP A 254 -22.85 -8.96 -15.58
CA ASP A 254 -23.20 -8.73 -16.99
C ASP A 254 -22.66 -7.39 -17.52
N PHE A 255 -21.94 -6.66 -16.67
CA PHE A 255 -21.33 -5.36 -16.94
C PHE A 255 -22.31 -4.27 -17.35
N ASP A 256 -23.63 -4.47 -17.20
CA ASP A 256 -24.62 -3.47 -17.54
C ASP A 256 -24.77 -2.44 -16.42
N VAL A 257 -24.11 -1.30 -16.60
CA VAL A 257 -24.14 -0.17 -15.66
C VAL A 257 -25.12 0.94 -16.08
N SER A 258 -25.92 0.71 -17.13
CA SER A 258 -27.06 1.51 -17.63
C SER A 258 -27.02 3.05 -17.50
N GLY A 259 -25.83 3.68 -17.43
CA GLY A 259 -25.68 5.13 -17.46
C GLY A 259 -24.79 5.72 -16.37
N HIS A 260 -23.47 5.58 -16.53
CA HIS A 260 -22.38 6.22 -15.78
C HIS A 260 -21.95 5.45 -14.52
N PRO A 261 -21.03 4.47 -14.66
CA PRO A 261 -20.47 3.82 -13.48
C PRO A 261 -19.65 4.83 -12.67
N TYR A 262 -19.70 4.72 -11.34
CA TYR A 262 -18.90 5.57 -10.44
C TYR A 262 -17.39 5.35 -10.61
N PHE A 263 -17.00 4.16 -11.10
CA PHE A 263 -15.63 3.76 -11.37
C PHE A 263 -15.52 3.25 -12.81
N SER A 264 -14.33 3.30 -13.41
CA SER A 264 -14.10 2.88 -14.79
C SER A 264 -14.09 1.36 -14.99
N GLU A 265 -13.87 0.57 -13.94
CA GLU A 265 -13.73 -0.88 -13.96
C GLU A 265 -14.83 -1.58 -13.14
N ALA A 266 -15.16 -2.82 -13.52
CA ALA A 266 -16.10 -3.65 -12.79
C ALA A 266 -15.58 -4.04 -11.40
N PRO A 267 -16.45 -4.11 -10.37
CA PRO A 267 -16.02 -4.43 -9.01
C PRO A 267 -15.40 -5.83 -8.93
N ASN A 268 -14.44 -5.99 -8.03
CA ASN A 268 -13.73 -7.24 -7.70
C ASN A 268 -12.78 -7.79 -8.78
N PHE A 269 -12.86 -7.31 -10.03
CA PHE A 269 -11.79 -7.54 -11.00
C PHE A 269 -10.55 -6.75 -10.58
N ALA A 270 -9.40 -7.42 -10.61
CA ALA A 270 -8.12 -6.86 -10.24
C ALA A 270 -7.12 -7.12 -11.36
N ASP A 271 -6.86 -6.11 -12.16
CA ASP A 271 -5.93 -6.16 -13.27
C ASP A 271 -4.49 -6.41 -12.79
N GLN A 272 -3.87 -7.48 -13.29
CA GLN A 272 -2.49 -7.84 -12.96
C GLN A 272 -1.52 -7.56 -14.12
N THR A 273 -2.03 -7.42 -15.34
CA THR A 273 -1.32 -6.94 -16.54
C THR A 273 -2.38 -6.47 -17.55
N GLY A 274 -2.18 -5.30 -18.16
CA GLY A 274 -3.21 -4.64 -18.99
C GLY A 274 -4.16 -3.80 -18.17
N VAL A 275 -5.18 -3.24 -18.82
CA VAL A 275 -6.24 -2.45 -18.17
C VAL A 275 -7.58 -2.84 -18.79
N PHE A 276 -8.56 -3.16 -17.96
CA PHE A 276 -9.90 -3.58 -18.34
C PHE A 276 -10.92 -2.54 -17.86
N GLU A 277 -11.73 -2.02 -18.77
CA GLU A 277 -12.68 -0.93 -18.50
C GLU A 277 -14.09 -1.31 -18.93
N TYR A 278 -15.09 -0.76 -18.25
CA TYR A 278 -16.46 -0.76 -18.76
C TYR A 278 -16.48 -0.15 -20.17
N PHE A 279 -17.17 -0.82 -21.08
CA PHE A 279 -17.28 -0.39 -22.46
C PHE A 279 -18.72 -0.46 -22.93
N THR A 280 -19.20 0.64 -23.50
CA THR A 280 -20.53 0.71 -24.13
C THR A 280 -20.37 0.77 -25.65
N ASN A 281 -20.81 -0.26 -26.34
CA ASN A 281 -20.81 -0.28 -27.80
C ASN A 281 -22.05 0.44 -28.36
N GLN A 282 -21.92 1.72 -28.65
CA GLN A 282 -23.01 2.52 -29.22
C GLN A 282 -23.40 2.14 -30.66
N THR A 283 -22.54 1.37 -31.36
CA THR A 283 -22.77 0.98 -32.76
C THR A 283 -23.50 -0.34 -32.92
N ASP A 284 -23.58 -1.14 -31.85
CA ASP A 284 -24.30 -2.41 -31.81
C ASP A 284 -25.09 -2.51 -30.50
N PRO A 285 -26.35 -2.02 -30.47
CA PRO A 285 -27.20 -2.06 -29.28
C PRO A 285 -27.78 -3.46 -29.03
N GLY A 286 -27.15 -4.51 -29.55
CA GLY A 286 -27.51 -5.90 -29.32
C GLY A 286 -27.20 -6.39 -27.90
N PRO A 287 -27.15 -7.72 -27.70
CA PRO A 287 -26.99 -8.33 -26.37
C PRO A 287 -25.66 -8.01 -25.67
N HIS A 288 -24.68 -7.44 -26.37
CA HIS A 288 -23.36 -7.07 -25.85
C HIS A 288 -23.11 -5.55 -25.93
N VAL A 289 -24.15 -4.76 -25.68
CA VAL A 289 -24.04 -3.28 -25.65
C VAL A 289 -23.17 -2.79 -24.48
N SER A 290 -23.20 -3.48 -23.35
CA SER A 290 -22.38 -3.19 -22.16
C SER A 290 -21.43 -4.37 -21.92
N THR A 291 -20.13 -4.12 -21.86
CA THR A 291 -19.09 -5.16 -21.73
C THR A 291 -17.92 -4.68 -20.87
N LEU A 292 -17.01 -5.60 -20.54
CA LEU A 292 -15.69 -5.27 -19.99
C LEU A 292 -14.64 -5.46 -21.10
N ARG A 293 -13.81 -4.45 -21.36
CA ARG A 293 -12.87 -4.41 -22.50
C ARG A 293 -11.45 -4.13 -22.06
N GLN A 294 -10.51 -4.93 -22.54
CA GLN A 294 -9.07 -4.67 -22.42
C GLN A 294 -8.68 -3.53 -23.38
N VAL A 295 -8.15 -2.41 -22.88
CA VAL A 295 -7.92 -1.17 -23.66
C VAL A 295 -6.46 -0.87 -24.04
N VAL A 296 -5.50 -1.54 -23.40
CA VAL A 296 -4.06 -1.42 -23.67
C VAL A 296 -3.69 -2.13 -24.97
N THR A 297 -3.17 -1.37 -25.93
CA THR A 297 -2.76 -1.87 -27.25
C THR A 297 -1.24 -2.01 -27.42
N GLN A 298 -0.46 -1.50 -26.47
CA GLN A 298 0.99 -1.56 -26.46
C GLN A 298 1.51 -1.74 -25.03
N ARG A 299 2.62 -2.46 -24.86
CA ARG A 299 3.22 -2.65 -23.54
C ARG A 299 3.67 -1.29 -22.97
N PRO A 300 3.34 -0.97 -21.70
CA PRO A 300 3.76 0.28 -21.07
C PRO A 300 5.28 0.30 -20.80
N VAL A 301 5.79 1.46 -20.39
CA VAL A 301 7.09 1.52 -19.70
C VAL A 301 6.89 0.92 -18.32
N THR A 302 7.38 -0.30 -18.12
CA THR A 302 7.02 -1.13 -16.97
C THR A 302 7.85 -0.82 -15.73
N TRP A 303 7.21 -0.75 -14.57
CA TRP A 303 7.87 -0.70 -13.25
C TRP A 303 8.25 -2.10 -12.75
N VAL A 304 7.41 -3.10 -13.01
CA VAL A 304 7.63 -4.52 -12.67
C VAL A 304 7.74 -5.39 -13.92
N ALA A 305 7.90 -6.70 -13.74
CA ALA A 305 7.91 -7.65 -14.83
C ALA A 305 6.47 -8.06 -15.21
N ASP A 306 5.70 -7.14 -15.81
CA ASP A 306 4.35 -7.42 -16.34
C ASP A 306 4.38 -8.66 -17.24
N ALA A 307 3.28 -9.43 -17.28
CA ALA A 307 3.18 -10.58 -18.17
C ALA A 307 3.18 -10.16 -19.65
N ASP A 308 3.42 -11.10 -20.56
CA ASP A 308 3.32 -10.82 -22.00
C ASP A 308 1.85 -10.81 -22.48
N GLN A 309 0.95 -11.41 -21.69
CA GLN A 309 -0.49 -11.45 -21.91
C GLN A 309 -1.21 -10.66 -20.80
N THR A 310 -2.30 -9.99 -21.16
CA THR A 310 -3.13 -9.28 -20.19
C THR A 310 -3.98 -10.25 -19.38
N ILE A 311 -4.23 -9.92 -18.12
CA ILE A 311 -4.98 -10.76 -17.17
C ILE A 311 -5.58 -9.91 -16.05
N SER A 312 -6.84 -10.15 -15.77
CA SER A 312 -7.54 -9.66 -14.58
C SER A 312 -8.00 -10.86 -13.75
N VAL A 313 -7.81 -10.81 -12.43
CA VAL A 313 -8.17 -11.89 -11.50
C VAL A 313 -9.35 -11.49 -10.63
N ILE A 314 -10.16 -12.48 -10.23
CA ILE A 314 -11.35 -12.28 -9.39
C ILE A 314 -11.62 -13.54 -8.57
N GLY A 315 -12.22 -13.37 -7.39
CA GLY A 315 -12.82 -14.46 -6.63
C GLY A 315 -12.08 -14.84 -5.36
N ASP A 316 -12.11 -16.13 -5.02
CA ASP A 316 -11.43 -16.69 -3.86
C ASP A 316 -10.22 -17.54 -4.28
N TYR A 317 -9.06 -17.23 -3.73
CA TYR A 317 -7.82 -17.96 -3.99
C TYR A 317 -7.89 -19.44 -3.57
N GLN A 318 -8.74 -19.77 -2.60
CA GLN A 318 -8.89 -21.13 -2.07
C GLN A 318 -9.74 -22.04 -2.96
N TRP A 319 -10.37 -21.51 -4.02
CA TRP A 319 -11.23 -22.30 -4.88
C TRP A 319 -10.47 -23.39 -5.65
N GLN A 320 -11.00 -24.61 -5.56
CA GLN A 320 -10.46 -25.77 -6.26
C GLN A 320 -11.40 -26.22 -7.37
N ASP A 321 -12.64 -26.56 -7.05
CA ASP A 321 -13.64 -26.99 -8.03
C ASP A 321 -14.39 -25.78 -8.58
N LEU A 322 -14.24 -25.53 -9.88
CA LEU A 322 -14.66 -24.29 -10.50
C LEU A 322 -15.30 -24.53 -11.86
N MET A 323 -16.35 -23.76 -12.14
CA MET A 323 -16.89 -23.55 -13.48
C MET A 323 -16.89 -22.06 -13.76
N VAL A 324 -16.10 -21.63 -14.73
CA VAL A 324 -16.09 -20.25 -15.22
C VAL A 324 -16.69 -20.23 -16.61
N SER A 325 -17.55 -19.26 -16.89
CA SER A 325 -18.11 -19.02 -18.21
C SER A 325 -18.07 -17.53 -18.51
N CYS A 326 -17.68 -17.16 -19.73
CA CYS A 326 -17.60 -15.77 -20.17
C CYS A 326 -17.89 -15.67 -21.67
N ASP A 327 -18.64 -14.65 -22.06
CA ASP A 327 -18.78 -14.28 -23.46
C ASP A 327 -17.55 -13.46 -23.87
N ILE A 328 -16.87 -13.91 -24.93
CA ILE A 328 -15.63 -13.31 -25.41
C ILE A 328 -15.79 -12.75 -26.82
N TYR A 329 -14.97 -11.73 -27.11
CA TYR A 329 -14.90 -11.10 -28.41
C TYR A 329 -13.45 -10.75 -28.74
N MET A 330 -12.96 -11.22 -29.89
CA MET A 330 -11.61 -10.92 -30.36
C MET A 330 -11.66 -9.87 -31.47
N GLU A 331 -11.00 -8.73 -31.27
CA GLU A 331 -11.04 -7.63 -32.25
C GLU A 331 -10.05 -7.81 -33.42
N SER A 332 -8.88 -8.38 -33.12
CA SER A 332 -7.76 -8.54 -34.05
C SER A 332 -7.94 -9.78 -34.95
N VAL A 333 -7.96 -9.57 -36.27
CA VAL A 333 -8.37 -10.59 -37.25
C VAL A 333 -7.42 -11.80 -37.37
N HIS A 334 -6.12 -11.60 -37.20
CA HIS A 334 -5.13 -12.66 -37.42
C HIS A 334 -4.31 -13.02 -36.18
N THR A 335 -4.13 -12.07 -35.27
CA THR A 335 -3.32 -12.22 -34.06
C THR A 335 -4.16 -12.23 -32.79
N GLY A 336 -5.49 -12.12 -32.91
CA GLY A 336 -6.40 -12.10 -31.78
C GLY A 336 -6.36 -13.42 -31.02
N GLY A 337 -6.27 -13.32 -29.69
CA GLY A 337 -6.41 -14.43 -28.77
C GLY A 337 -6.97 -13.93 -27.46
N VAL A 338 -7.78 -14.77 -26.81
CA VAL A 338 -8.38 -14.50 -25.50
C VAL A 338 -8.44 -15.80 -24.72
N PHE A 339 -8.46 -15.72 -23.40
CA PHE A 339 -8.59 -16.89 -22.54
C PHE A 339 -9.50 -16.64 -21.36
N ILE A 340 -10.03 -17.72 -20.80
CA ILE A 340 -10.54 -17.78 -19.43
C ILE A 340 -9.65 -18.73 -18.64
N ALA A 341 -9.49 -18.48 -17.33
CA ALA A 341 -8.62 -19.29 -16.49
C ALA A 341 -9.22 -19.57 -15.12
N VAL A 342 -8.75 -20.65 -14.50
CA VAL A 342 -9.07 -21.01 -13.11
C VAL A 342 -7.81 -21.43 -12.37
N ARG A 343 -7.85 -21.36 -11.03
CA ARG A 343 -6.71 -21.70 -10.14
C ARG A 343 -5.43 -20.90 -10.45
N VAL A 344 -5.59 -19.65 -10.89
CA VAL A 344 -4.49 -18.71 -11.11
C VAL A 344 -3.82 -18.44 -9.77
N ASN A 345 -2.57 -18.88 -9.60
CA ASN A 345 -1.97 -18.98 -8.27
C ASN A 345 -1.03 -17.84 -7.88
N LYS A 346 -0.75 -16.89 -8.79
CA LYS A 346 0.09 -15.72 -8.53
C LYS A 346 -0.41 -14.49 -9.29
N GLY A 347 -0.20 -13.32 -8.70
CA GLY A 347 -0.44 -12.00 -9.29
C GLY A 347 0.63 -10.99 -8.89
N GLY A 348 0.33 -9.70 -9.01
CA GLY A 348 1.23 -8.58 -8.73
C GLY A 348 2.52 -8.64 -9.56
N GLY A 349 3.63 -8.18 -8.98
CA GLY A 349 4.95 -8.16 -9.67
C GLY A 349 5.51 -9.52 -10.09
N VAL A 350 4.86 -10.64 -9.71
CA VAL A 350 5.26 -12.01 -10.07
C VAL A 350 4.25 -12.71 -10.98
N VAL A 351 3.27 -11.97 -11.52
CA VAL A 351 2.20 -12.48 -12.41
C VAL A 351 2.73 -13.31 -13.58
N ARG A 352 3.90 -12.95 -14.13
CA ARG A 352 4.53 -13.70 -15.24
C ARG A 352 4.83 -15.17 -14.93
N SER A 353 4.94 -15.51 -13.65
CA SER A 353 5.21 -16.88 -13.17
C SER A 353 3.96 -17.64 -12.73
N THR A 354 2.78 -17.08 -12.98
CA THR A 354 1.50 -17.66 -12.55
C THR A 354 1.22 -18.98 -13.26
N ARG A 355 0.73 -19.94 -12.47
CA ARG A 355 0.24 -21.25 -12.91
C ARG A 355 -1.27 -21.29 -12.71
N GLY A 356 -1.93 -22.19 -13.42
CA GLY A 356 -3.38 -22.38 -13.37
C GLY A 356 -3.81 -23.32 -14.47
N VAL A 357 -5.07 -23.24 -14.87
CA VAL A 357 -5.57 -23.88 -16.09
C VAL A 357 -6.15 -22.78 -16.97
N PHE A 358 -5.52 -22.51 -18.10
CA PHE A 358 -5.87 -21.43 -19.03
C PHE A 358 -6.44 -22.04 -20.30
N LEU A 359 -7.68 -21.70 -20.66
CA LEU A 359 -8.32 -22.08 -21.91
C LEU A 359 -8.26 -20.90 -22.88
N TRP A 360 -7.38 -21.00 -23.87
CA TRP A 360 -7.14 -20.02 -24.92
C TRP A 360 -7.92 -20.36 -26.18
N VAL A 361 -8.51 -19.36 -26.82
CA VAL A 361 -9.01 -19.44 -28.19
C VAL A 361 -8.41 -18.33 -29.04
N TYR A 362 -8.18 -18.63 -30.31
CA TYR A 362 -7.50 -17.72 -31.23
C TYR A 362 -8.36 -17.41 -32.45
N ALA A 363 -8.10 -16.27 -33.08
CA ALA A 363 -8.81 -15.81 -34.26
C ALA A 363 -8.52 -16.65 -35.52
N ASP A 364 -7.49 -17.49 -35.49
CA ASP A 364 -7.14 -18.44 -36.56
C ASP A 364 -7.92 -19.76 -36.52
N GLY A 365 -8.84 -19.93 -35.54
CA GLY A 365 -9.67 -21.11 -35.40
C GLY A 365 -9.06 -22.22 -34.55
N THR A 366 -8.00 -21.94 -33.79
CA THR A 366 -7.37 -22.89 -32.86
C THR A 366 -7.69 -22.58 -31.39
N TYR A 367 -7.51 -23.58 -30.52
CA TYR A 367 -7.48 -23.43 -29.06
C TYR A 367 -6.26 -24.08 -28.44
N LYS A 368 -5.91 -23.63 -27.23
CA LYS A 368 -4.93 -24.27 -26.35
C LYS A 368 -5.45 -24.33 -24.93
N VAL A 369 -5.05 -25.36 -24.19
CA VAL A 369 -5.16 -25.42 -22.74
C VAL A 369 -3.74 -25.46 -22.18
N THR A 370 -3.37 -24.52 -21.32
CA THR A 370 -2.02 -24.45 -20.75
C THR A 370 -2.05 -24.44 -19.24
N ASN A 371 -0.91 -24.80 -18.62
CA ASN A 371 -0.77 -24.75 -17.16
C ASN A 371 -0.16 -23.43 -16.64
N ASP A 372 0.25 -22.55 -17.55
CA ASP A 372 0.93 -21.29 -17.28
C ASP A 372 0.51 -20.21 -18.26
N LEU A 373 0.59 -18.96 -17.79
CA LEU A 373 0.17 -17.78 -18.54
C LEU A 373 1.04 -17.54 -19.79
N ASN A 374 2.34 -17.88 -19.74
CA ASN A 374 3.25 -17.71 -20.88
C ASN A 374 2.97 -18.72 -22.01
N GLY A 375 2.10 -19.71 -21.77
CA GLY A 375 1.73 -20.73 -22.74
C GLY A 375 2.83 -21.73 -23.07
N MET A 376 3.82 -21.92 -22.18
CA MET A 376 4.94 -22.83 -22.42
C MET A 376 4.54 -24.30 -22.23
N THR A 377 3.67 -24.59 -21.27
CA THR A 377 3.24 -25.96 -20.97
C THR A 377 1.83 -26.19 -21.51
N VAL A 378 1.74 -26.80 -22.69
CA VAL A 378 0.46 -27.14 -23.34
C VAL A 378 -0.05 -28.49 -22.81
N LEU A 379 -1.27 -28.48 -22.28
CA LEU A 379 -2.00 -29.66 -21.79
C LEU A 379 -2.90 -30.26 -22.87
N ALA A 380 -3.49 -29.42 -23.72
CA ALA A 380 -4.29 -29.81 -24.87
C ALA A 380 -4.28 -28.69 -25.92
N GLU A 381 -4.46 -29.03 -27.19
CA GLU A 381 -4.64 -28.07 -28.27
C GLU A 381 -5.44 -28.68 -29.41
N GLY A 382 -6.02 -27.85 -30.27
CA GLY A 382 -6.79 -28.32 -31.41
C GLY A 382 -7.53 -27.21 -32.14
N LEU A 383 -8.53 -27.60 -32.93
CA LEU A 383 -9.39 -26.68 -33.67
C LEU A 383 -10.61 -26.28 -32.82
N SER A 384 -10.88 -24.98 -32.74
CA SER A 384 -12.06 -24.39 -32.10
C SER A 384 -13.07 -23.85 -33.13
N GLY A 385 -12.60 -23.48 -34.33
CA GLY A 385 -13.42 -22.78 -35.33
C GLY A 385 -13.72 -21.32 -34.99
N THR A 386 -13.09 -20.77 -33.94
CA THR A 386 -13.23 -19.36 -33.56
C THR A 386 -12.62 -18.42 -34.61
N ARG A 387 -13.18 -17.21 -34.73
CA ARG A 387 -12.66 -16.16 -35.60
C ARG A 387 -12.87 -14.80 -34.94
N ALA A 388 -12.10 -13.80 -35.34
CA ALA A 388 -12.28 -12.44 -34.86
C ALA A 388 -13.65 -11.86 -35.23
N ARG A 389 -14.05 -10.84 -34.48
CA ARG A 389 -15.28 -10.04 -34.64
C ARG A 389 -16.57 -10.85 -34.55
N VAL A 390 -16.54 -11.91 -33.75
CA VAL A 390 -17.69 -12.76 -33.45
C VAL A 390 -17.67 -13.06 -31.96
N TRP A 391 -18.84 -13.02 -31.34
CA TRP A 391 -19.04 -13.40 -29.94
C TRP A 391 -19.09 -14.91 -29.79
N TYR A 392 -18.41 -15.44 -28.76
CA TYR A 392 -18.48 -16.84 -28.35
C TYR A 392 -18.62 -16.94 -26.84
N THR A 393 -19.33 -17.95 -26.36
CA THR A 393 -19.32 -18.29 -24.93
C THR A 393 -18.26 -19.35 -24.68
N LEU A 394 -17.26 -19.04 -23.85
CA LEU A 394 -16.31 -20.02 -23.34
C LEU A 394 -16.77 -20.53 -21.99
N THR A 395 -16.63 -21.84 -21.75
CA THR A 395 -16.89 -22.46 -20.46
C THR A 395 -15.75 -23.39 -20.09
N LEU A 396 -15.15 -23.19 -18.92
CA LEU A 396 -14.07 -24.01 -18.37
C LEU A 396 -14.52 -24.59 -17.04
N THR A 397 -14.58 -25.92 -16.95
CA THR A 397 -14.89 -26.65 -15.72
C THR A 397 -13.68 -27.46 -15.29
N VAL A 398 -13.24 -27.27 -14.04
CA VAL A 398 -12.14 -28.03 -13.44
C VAL A 398 -12.61 -28.61 -12.12
N LYS A 399 -12.37 -29.91 -11.93
CA LYS A 399 -12.65 -30.65 -10.69
C LYS A 399 -11.40 -31.36 -10.23
N VAL A 400 -11.14 -31.37 -8.92
CA VAL A 400 -10.13 -32.26 -8.32
C VAL A 400 -10.57 -33.71 -8.54
N CYS A 401 -9.66 -34.55 -9.01
CA CYS A 401 -9.90 -35.98 -9.18
C CYS A 401 -9.73 -36.74 -7.88
#